data_AF-A0A2H9T4A5-F1
#
_entry.id   AF-A0A2H9T4A5-F1
#
_cell.length_a   1.000
_cell.length_b   1.000
_cell.length_c   1.000
_cell.angle_alpha   90.00
_cell.angle_beta   90.00
_cell.angle_gamma   90.00
#
_symmetry.space_group_name_H-M   'P 1'
#
loop_
_entity.id
_entity.type
_entity.pdbx_description
1 polymer ?
#
loop_
_entity_poly.entity_id
_entity_poly.type
_entity_poly.pdbx_seq_one_letter_code
_entity_poly.pdbx_strand_id
1 'polypeptide(L)'
;MSQAEFIVPNRRVVNLARIGLLFADLDYYRRPYLKGGSVDQVADSLIWYCQNEANIPVPSLIISSGQGLQVKWLLEGTVPRQALPRWNACQRKIIDALAYFGADPMAKDASRVLRLVDTVNSKNDAVCYVVHVEQNKQGDPVRYDFEWLCENLLPVARWDIEDQKAKGKSARLKLATHTNRSGRVGLQGNKLAWDRLEDLRKLVQLRGGVPEGERMINLFWQLNFLLLSGATNANLMYHEAAALAKQINPDWNYRTAELSTLYEKAKTYNAGQNIEFNGKQYPALYTPRNDTLINTFRITDDEQAQLKTIISKNESRSRDKKRKLEQRRSSGMQSRAEYEKNAQNKRIQAIRLRAQGMTIRQIASDMQISKSQVQRYLL
;
A
#
# COMPACT_ATOMS: atom_id res chain seq x y z
N MET A 1 24.82 -9.62 0.29
CA MET A 1 24.05 -9.67 1.56
C MET A 1 22.60 -9.26 1.31
N SER A 2 21.64 -9.74 2.10
CA SER A 2 20.23 -9.31 1.97
C SER A 2 20.09 -7.81 2.20
N GLN A 3 19.17 -7.15 1.48
CA GLN A 3 18.82 -5.73 1.70
C GLN A 3 17.58 -5.56 2.60
N ALA A 4 16.97 -6.67 3.01
CA ALA A 4 15.80 -6.71 3.87
C ALA A 4 15.97 -7.74 4.99
N GLU A 5 15.13 -7.63 6.01
CA GLU A 5 15.08 -8.58 7.11
C GLU A 5 13.90 -9.54 6.95
N PHE A 6 14.09 -10.77 7.39
CA PHE A 6 13.13 -11.86 7.26
C PHE A 6 12.85 -12.49 8.63
N ILE A 7 11.61 -12.91 8.85
CA ILE A 7 11.13 -13.50 10.11
C ILE A 7 11.79 -14.88 10.37
N VAL A 8 12.21 -15.55 9.31
CA VAL A 8 12.90 -16.84 9.32
C VAL A 8 14.15 -16.76 8.43
N PRO A 9 15.15 -17.64 8.58
CA PRO A 9 16.38 -17.64 7.78
C PRO A 9 16.14 -18.10 6.33
N ASN A 10 15.21 -17.46 5.63
CA ASN A 10 14.80 -17.73 4.27
C ASN A 10 14.33 -16.43 3.59
N ARG A 11 15.11 -15.98 2.61
CA ARG A 11 14.95 -14.72 1.85
C ARG A 11 13.79 -14.74 0.84
N ARG A 12 12.59 -15.07 1.28
CA ARG A 12 11.38 -15.05 0.44
C ARG A 12 10.51 -13.88 0.82
N VAL A 13 9.84 -13.28 -0.16
CA VAL A 13 9.01 -12.10 0.10
C VAL A 13 7.87 -12.43 1.05
N VAL A 14 7.37 -13.68 1.07
CA VAL A 14 6.43 -14.16 2.09
C VAL A 14 6.95 -14.08 3.53
N ASN A 15 8.27 -14.13 3.74
CA ASN A 15 8.91 -14.07 5.06
C ASN A 15 9.42 -12.68 5.41
N LEU A 16 9.24 -11.69 4.53
CA LEU A 16 9.72 -10.33 4.75
C LEU A 16 9.18 -9.77 6.06
N ALA A 17 10.08 -9.27 6.91
CA ALA A 17 9.76 -8.56 8.15
C ALA A 17 9.77 -7.04 7.94
N ARG A 18 10.91 -6.50 7.52
CA ARG A 18 11.13 -5.05 7.33
C ARG A 18 12.20 -4.75 6.29
N ILE A 19 12.14 -3.57 5.67
CA ILE A 19 13.08 -3.10 4.62
C ILE A 19 13.60 -1.71 4.99
N GLY A 20 14.90 -1.46 4.86
CA GLY A 20 15.53 -0.18 5.21
C GLY A 20 16.05 0.66 4.04
N LEU A 21 15.80 0.24 2.79
CA LEU A 21 16.31 0.96 1.61
C LEU A 21 15.50 0.65 0.34
N LEU A 22 15.62 1.52 -0.67
CA LEU A 22 15.34 1.19 -2.08
C LEU A 22 16.66 1.06 -2.84
N PHE A 23 16.66 0.36 -3.96
CA PHE A 23 17.89 0.12 -4.70
C PHE A 23 17.67 -0.01 -6.21
N ALA A 24 18.73 0.13 -6.99
CA ALA A 24 18.74 -0.23 -8.41
C ALA A 24 20.08 -0.89 -8.75
N ASP A 25 20.04 -1.95 -9.54
CA ASP A 25 21.23 -2.61 -10.10
C ASP A 25 21.32 -2.19 -11.58
N LEU A 26 22.37 -1.44 -11.91
CA LEU A 26 22.56 -0.79 -13.21
C LEU A 26 23.64 -1.51 -14.00
N ASP A 27 23.21 -2.25 -15.02
CA ASP A 27 24.09 -2.88 -16.02
C ASP A 27 24.46 -1.86 -17.11
N TYR A 28 25.04 -0.71 -16.73
CA TYR A 28 25.32 0.39 -17.66
C TYR A 28 26.24 -0.03 -18.81
N TYR A 29 27.15 -0.99 -18.58
CA TYR A 29 28.06 -1.55 -19.59
C TYR A 29 27.31 -2.21 -20.77
N ARG A 30 26.03 -2.56 -20.61
CA ARG A 30 25.17 -3.08 -21.69
C ARG A 30 24.56 -1.97 -22.56
N ARG A 31 24.73 -0.69 -22.18
CA ARG A 31 24.23 0.46 -22.93
C ARG A 31 25.34 0.99 -23.84
N PRO A 32 25.19 0.94 -25.18
CA PRO A 32 26.24 1.35 -26.11
C PRO A 32 26.78 2.76 -25.87
N TYR A 33 25.91 3.70 -25.49
CA TYR A 33 26.24 5.11 -25.24
C TYR A 33 26.87 5.38 -23.85
N LEU A 34 26.86 4.40 -22.93
CA LEU A 34 27.60 4.46 -21.66
C LEU A 34 28.81 3.52 -21.67
N LYS A 35 28.99 2.75 -22.74
CA LYS A 35 30.05 1.75 -22.87
C LYS A 35 31.39 2.48 -23.05
N GLY A 36 32.31 2.26 -22.13
CA GLY A 36 33.64 2.89 -22.13
C GLY A 36 33.77 4.14 -21.24
N GLY A 37 32.67 4.63 -20.66
CA GLY A 37 32.75 5.63 -19.58
C GLY A 37 33.38 5.02 -18.32
N SER A 38 34.16 5.80 -17.59
CA SER A 38 34.64 5.36 -16.27
C SER A 38 33.47 5.24 -15.29
N VAL A 39 33.66 4.44 -14.24
CA VAL A 39 32.66 4.25 -13.18
C VAL A 39 32.24 5.60 -12.58
N ASP A 40 33.20 6.49 -12.35
CA ASP A 40 32.97 7.82 -11.77
C ASP A 40 32.18 8.71 -12.74
N GLN A 41 32.54 8.74 -14.02
CA GLN A 41 31.81 9.52 -15.04
C GLN A 41 30.34 9.09 -15.16
N VAL A 42 30.07 7.78 -15.09
CA VAL A 42 28.70 7.26 -15.13
C VAL A 42 27.95 7.60 -13.84
N ALA A 43 28.62 7.57 -12.68
CA ALA A 43 28.02 7.98 -11.41
C ALA A 43 27.67 9.48 -11.39
N ASP A 44 28.56 10.35 -11.85
CA ASP A 44 28.30 11.80 -11.97
C ASP A 44 27.13 12.08 -12.93
N SER A 45 27.11 11.39 -14.07
CA SER A 45 26.00 11.50 -15.04
C SER A 45 24.68 11.03 -14.45
N LEU A 46 24.69 9.96 -13.64
CA LEU A 46 23.52 9.45 -12.94
C LEU A 46 23.00 10.46 -11.92
N ILE A 47 23.89 11.06 -11.12
CA ILE A 47 23.51 12.08 -10.11
C ILE A 47 22.87 13.27 -10.81
N TRP A 48 23.51 13.79 -11.87
CA TRP A 48 22.97 14.91 -12.65
C TRP A 48 21.60 14.57 -13.24
N TYR A 49 21.43 13.36 -13.81
CA TYR A 49 20.17 12.91 -14.37
C TYR A 49 19.06 12.80 -13.31
N CYS A 50 19.36 12.28 -12.12
CA CYS A 50 18.40 12.23 -11.02
C CYS A 50 17.89 13.63 -10.64
N GLN A 51 18.80 14.60 -10.51
CA GLN A 51 18.49 15.97 -10.10
C GLN A 51 17.72 16.77 -11.15
N ASN A 52 18.05 16.59 -12.43
CA ASN A 52 17.61 17.51 -13.47
C ASN A 52 16.53 16.92 -14.40
N GLU A 53 16.48 15.60 -14.58
CA GLU A 53 15.69 14.97 -15.65
C GLU A 53 14.70 13.93 -15.13
N ALA A 54 15.14 12.99 -14.29
CA ALA A 54 14.31 11.85 -13.89
C ALA A 54 13.27 12.16 -12.81
N ASN A 55 13.36 13.33 -12.16
CA ASN A 55 12.54 13.69 -11.00
C ASN A 55 12.53 12.59 -9.93
N ILE A 56 13.71 12.02 -9.65
CA ILE A 56 13.93 11.08 -8.56
C ILE A 56 14.98 11.65 -7.62
N PRO A 57 14.89 11.44 -6.31
CA PRO A 57 15.90 11.93 -5.39
C PRO A 57 17.29 11.37 -5.74
N VAL A 58 18.33 12.14 -5.42
CA VAL A 58 19.72 11.67 -5.53
C VAL A 58 19.88 10.40 -4.70
N PRO A 59 20.64 9.39 -5.15
CA PRO A 59 20.90 8.22 -4.34
C PRO A 59 21.81 8.53 -3.15
N SER A 60 21.51 7.94 -2.00
CA SER A 60 22.36 8.00 -0.80
C SER A 60 23.75 7.44 -1.06
N LEU A 61 23.83 6.33 -1.81
CA LEU A 61 25.07 5.62 -2.09
C LEU A 61 25.09 5.11 -3.53
N ILE A 62 26.25 5.22 -4.18
CA ILE A 62 26.55 4.54 -5.44
C ILE A 62 27.75 3.64 -5.19
N ILE A 63 27.60 2.35 -5.47
CA ILE A 63 28.61 1.33 -5.25
C ILE A 63 28.97 0.68 -6.58
N SER A 64 30.26 0.58 -6.89
CA SER A 64 30.74 -0.24 -7.99
C SER A 64 30.56 -1.71 -7.64
N SER A 65 29.87 -2.45 -8.50
CA SER A 65 29.66 -3.89 -8.34
C SER A 65 30.70 -4.74 -9.09
N GLY A 66 31.74 -4.08 -9.63
CA GLY A 66 32.81 -4.65 -10.45
C GLY A 66 32.54 -4.58 -11.96
N GLN A 67 31.29 -4.52 -12.43
CA GLN A 67 30.94 -4.31 -13.85
C GLN A 67 29.84 -3.27 -14.05
N GLY A 68 28.90 -3.18 -13.10
CA GLY A 68 27.82 -2.20 -13.09
C GLY A 68 27.80 -1.37 -11.81
N LEU A 69 26.73 -0.60 -11.60
CA LEU A 69 26.52 0.21 -10.39
C LEU A 69 25.36 -0.33 -9.56
N GLN A 70 25.56 -0.39 -8.24
CA GLN A 70 24.50 -0.60 -7.26
C GLN A 70 24.18 0.73 -6.60
N VAL A 71 22.97 1.21 -6.85
CA VAL A 71 22.50 2.52 -6.40
C VAL A 71 21.51 2.31 -5.27
N LYS A 72 21.63 3.08 -4.18
CA LYS A 72 20.80 2.88 -2.98
C LYS A 72 20.24 4.20 -2.44
N TRP A 73 18.98 4.16 -2.04
CA TRP A 73 18.31 5.19 -1.26
C TRP A 73 18.05 4.63 0.14
N LEU A 74 18.82 5.09 1.12
CA LEU A 74 18.68 4.66 2.50
C LEU A 74 17.43 5.31 3.12
N LEU A 75 16.71 4.55 3.93
CA LEU A 75 15.57 5.06 4.67
C LEU A 75 16.00 5.49 6.08
N GLU A 76 15.35 6.52 6.62
CA GLU A 76 15.57 6.97 8.01
C GLU A 76 15.24 5.86 9.01
N GLY A 77 14.18 5.11 8.74
CA GLY A 77 13.76 3.96 9.52
C GLY A 77 13.47 2.74 8.65
N THR A 78 13.17 1.62 9.31
CA THR A 78 12.72 0.42 8.60
C THR A 78 11.23 0.49 8.30
N VAL A 79 10.87 0.13 7.08
CA VAL A 79 9.50 0.05 6.61
C VAL A 79 8.97 -1.35 6.88
N PRO A 80 7.80 -1.49 7.54
CA PRO A 80 7.29 -2.79 7.91
C PRO A 80 6.65 -3.49 6.70
N ARG A 81 6.50 -4.81 6.79
CA ARG A 81 5.90 -5.68 5.78
C ARG A 81 4.60 -5.14 5.16
N GLN A 82 3.74 -4.47 5.94
CA GLN A 82 2.44 -3.94 5.48
C GLN A 82 2.58 -2.84 4.41
N ALA A 83 3.72 -2.16 4.36
CA ALA A 83 4.00 -1.09 3.40
C ALA A 83 4.68 -1.61 2.12
N LEU A 84 4.90 -2.92 1.98
CA LEU A 84 5.53 -3.51 0.79
C LEU A 84 4.87 -3.10 -0.54
N PRO A 85 3.53 -3.01 -0.69
CA PRO A 85 2.95 -2.56 -1.95
C PRO A 85 3.32 -1.13 -2.34
N ARG A 86 3.48 -0.23 -1.36
CA ARG A 86 3.96 1.14 -1.61
C ARG A 86 5.44 1.13 -1.96
N TRP A 87 6.24 0.36 -1.22
CA TRP A 87 7.66 0.19 -1.47
C TRP A 87 7.92 -0.35 -2.88
N ASN A 88 7.20 -1.39 -3.31
CA ASN A 88 7.28 -1.96 -4.66
C ASN A 88 6.90 -0.94 -5.75
N ALA A 89 5.96 -0.03 -5.47
CA ALA A 89 5.59 1.02 -6.40
C ALA A 89 6.74 2.03 -6.57
N CYS A 90 7.36 2.48 -5.48
CA CYS A 90 8.53 3.35 -5.50
C CYS A 90 9.72 2.67 -6.20
N GLN A 91 10.00 1.42 -5.84
CA GLN A 91 11.05 0.59 -6.44
C GLN A 91 10.85 0.46 -7.95
N ARG A 92 9.62 0.21 -8.41
CA ARG A 92 9.29 0.16 -9.84
C ARG A 92 9.53 1.50 -10.53
N LYS A 93 9.15 2.62 -9.91
CA LYS A 93 9.38 3.96 -10.47
C LYS A 93 10.85 4.28 -10.62
N ILE A 94 11.67 3.95 -9.62
CA ILE A 94 13.13 4.12 -9.70
C ILE A 94 13.70 3.28 -10.85
N ILE A 95 13.36 1.99 -10.92
CA ILE A 95 13.86 1.10 -11.98
C ILE A 95 13.44 1.58 -13.38
N ASP A 96 12.19 2.00 -13.53
CA ASP A 96 11.67 2.49 -14.82
C ASP A 96 12.35 3.82 -15.22
N ALA A 97 12.57 4.74 -14.27
CA ALA A 97 13.27 6.02 -14.51
C ALA A 97 14.74 5.83 -14.88
N LEU A 98 15.39 4.80 -14.31
CA LEU A 98 16.79 4.47 -14.55
C LEU A 98 17.01 3.44 -15.66
N ALA A 99 15.98 3.12 -16.44
CA ALA A 99 16.11 2.20 -17.57
C ALA A 99 17.18 2.67 -18.58
N TYR A 100 17.31 3.99 -18.78
CA TYR A 100 18.35 4.60 -19.61
C TYR A 100 19.77 4.21 -19.17
N PHE A 101 20.01 4.07 -17.86
CA PHE A 101 21.29 3.64 -17.28
C PHE A 101 21.45 2.12 -17.20
N GLY A 102 20.49 1.34 -17.72
CA GLY A 102 20.57 -0.12 -17.69
C GLY A 102 20.06 -0.75 -16.40
N ALA A 103 19.14 -0.10 -15.69
CA ALA A 103 18.47 -0.72 -14.56
C ALA A 103 17.79 -2.04 -14.96
N ASP A 104 18.06 -3.12 -14.21
CA ASP A 104 17.44 -4.43 -14.42
C ASP A 104 15.93 -4.36 -14.12
N PRO A 105 15.03 -4.52 -15.12
CA PRO A 105 13.59 -4.47 -14.90
C PRO A 105 13.07 -5.59 -14.00
N MET A 106 13.85 -6.65 -13.77
CA MET A 106 13.53 -7.74 -12.86
C MET A 106 14.00 -7.48 -11.42
N ALA A 107 14.87 -6.49 -11.17
CA ALA A 107 15.39 -6.15 -9.84
C ALA A 107 14.41 -5.27 -9.04
N LYS A 108 13.15 -5.70 -8.95
CA LYS A 108 12.05 -4.96 -8.30
C LYS A 108 11.61 -5.58 -6.96
N ASP A 109 12.19 -6.70 -6.55
CA ASP A 109 11.73 -7.49 -5.40
C ASP A 109 12.52 -7.21 -4.11
N ALA A 110 11.83 -7.23 -2.97
CA ALA A 110 12.45 -7.05 -1.65
C ALA A 110 13.39 -8.19 -1.22
N SER A 111 13.43 -9.31 -1.95
CA SER A 111 14.31 -10.45 -1.65
C SER A 111 15.68 -10.39 -2.34
N ARG A 112 15.96 -9.33 -3.10
CA ARG A 112 17.21 -9.20 -3.85
C ARG A 112 18.42 -9.15 -2.92
N VAL A 113 19.48 -9.80 -3.38
CA VAL A 113 20.80 -9.76 -2.76
C VAL A 113 21.71 -8.89 -3.60
N LEU A 114 22.32 -7.89 -2.97
CA LEU A 114 23.33 -7.03 -3.57
C LEU A 114 24.73 -7.40 -3.07
N ARG A 115 25.75 -7.01 -3.82
CA ARG A 115 27.16 -7.24 -3.45
C ARG A 115 27.52 -6.33 -2.27
N LEU A 116 28.50 -6.75 -1.49
CA LEU A 116 29.00 -5.97 -0.35
C LEU A 116 30.24 -5.22 -0.80
N VAL A 117 30.44 -4.03 -0.25
CA VAL A 117 31.69 -3.27 -0.41
C VAL A 117 32.86 -4.15 0.07
N ASP A 118 34.03 -3.97 -0.55
CA ASP A 118 35.27 -4.71 -0.32
C ASP A 118 35.22 -6.20 -0.67
N THR A 119 34.18 -6.65 -1.37
CA THR A 119 34.12 -8.01 -1.93
C THR A 119 34.59 -8.05 -3.38
N VAL A 120 35.18 -9.19 -3.79
CA VAL A 120 35.62 -9.42 -5.17
C VAL A 120 34.48 -10.03 -5.99
N ASN A 121 34.24 -9.49 -7.18
CA ASN A 121 33.34 -10.09 -8.16
C ASN A 121 34.06 -11.21 -8.90
N SER A 122 33.75 -12.46 -8.58
CA SER A 122 34.41 -13.65 -9.15
C SER A 122 34.30 -13.82 -10.68
N LYS A 123 33.49 -13.02 -11.37
CA LYS A 123 33.39 -13.06 -12.84
C LYS A 123 34.51 -12.31 -13.54
N ASN A 124 35.11 -11.31 -12.87
CA ASN A 124 36.09 -10.41 -13.47
C ASN A 124 37.14 -9.90 -12.48
N ASP A 125 37.21 -10.50 -11.29
CA ASP A 125 38.13 -10.19 -10.20
C ASP A 125 38.15 -8.72 -9.74
N ALA A 126 37.12 -7.95 -10.11
CA ALA A 126 37.01 -6.55 -9.72
C ALA A 126 36.50 -6.42 -8.28
N VAL A 127 37.13 -5.54 -7.50
CA VAL A 127 36.73 -5.21 -6.13
C VAL A 127 35.51 -4.28 -6.17
N CYS A 128 34.53 -4.55 -5.31
CA CYS A 128 33.39 -3.66 -5.12
C CYS A 128 33.78 -2.52 -4.17
N TYR A 129 33.59 -1.27 -4.57
CA TYR A 129 33.95 -0.09 -3.76
C TYR A 129 32.86 0.99 -3.83
N VAL A 130 32.86 1.91 -2.87
CA VAL A 130 31.94 3.05 -2.86
C VAL A 130 32.44 4.11 -3.84
N VAL A 131 31.58 4.49 -4.79
CA VAL A 131 31.87 5.51 -5.81
C VAL A 131 31.40 6.88 -5.34
N HIS A 132 30.18 6.93 -4.78
CA HIS A 132 29.58 8.17 -4.28
C HIS A 132 28.86 7.95 -2.96
N VAL A 133 28.94 8.95 -2.08
CA VAL A 133 28.13 9.07 -0.87
C VAL A 133 27.50 10.45 -0.89
N GLU A 134 26.18 10.50 -0.99
CA GLU A 134 25.46 11.76 -0.81
C GLU A 134 25.40 12.06 0.68
N GLN A 135 25.97 13.19 1.11
CA GLN A 135 26.07 13.55 2.51
C GLN A 135 25.01 14.57 2.92
N ASN A 136 24.46 14.40 4.13
CA ASN A 136 23.61 15.40 4.75
C ASN A 136 24.46 16.55 5.35
N LYS A 137 23.80 17.53 5.98
CA LYS A 137 24.49 18.67 6.61
C LYS A 137 25.44 18.28 7.74
N GLN A 138 25.28 17.08 8.32
CA GLN A 138 26.13 16.54 9.37
C GLN A 138 27.30 15.70 8.82
N GLY A 139 27.40 15.50 7.50
CA GLY A 139 28.43 14.66 6.86
C GLY A 139 28.09 13.17 6.82
N ASP A 140 26.93 12.76 7.35
CA ASP A 140 26.45 11.37 7.28
C ASP A 140 25.77 11.10 5.93
N PRO A 141 25.74 9.83 5.44
CA PRO A 141 24.96 9.48 4.27
C PRO A 141 23.50 9.91 4.39
N VAL A 142 22.97 10.59 3.38
CA VAL A 142 21.57 11.04 3.34
C VAL A 142 20.65 9.84 3.50
N ARG A 143 19.67 9.99 4.38
CA ARG A 143 18.56 9.06 4.57
C ARG A 143 17.27 9.80 4.26
N TYR A 144 16.32 9.07 3.70
CA TYR A 144 15.05 9.63 3.27
C TYR A 144 13.91 9.10 4.14
N ASP A 145 13.00 10.00 4.52
CA ASP A 145 11.70 9.58 5.02
C ASP A 145 10.93 8.82 3.92
N PHE A 146 10.29 7.72 4.31
CA PHE A 146 9.60 6.85 3.36
C PHE A 146 8.30 7.48 2.83
N GLU A 147 7.61 8.30 3.62
CA GLU A 147 6.41 9.00 3.17
C GLU A 147 6.79 10.06 2.12
N TRP A 148 7.82 10.86 2.41
CA TRP A 148 8.37 11.83 1.48
C TRP A 148 8.83 11.19 0.16
N LEU A 149 9.52 10.05 0.21
CA LEU A 149 9.89 9.31 -1.00
C LEU A 149 8.68 8.88 -1.82
N CYS A 150 7.62 8.42 -1.15
CA CYS A 150 6.39 8.05 -1.85
C CYS A 150 5.73 9.24 -2.53
N GLU A 151 5.68 10.40 -1.86
CA GLU A 151 5.10 11.63 -2.40
C GLU A 151 5.87 12.15 -3.62
N ASN A 152 7.20 12.05 -3.59
CA ASN A 152 8.06 12.53 -4.68
C ASN A 152 8.11 11.55 -5.87
N LEU A 153 8.12 10.23 -5.61
CA LEU A 153 8.27 9.22 -6.67
C LEU A 153 6.95 8.78 -7.29
N LEU A 154 5.85 8.80 -6.54
CA LEU A 154 4.56 8.28 -7.00
C LEU A 154 3.66 9.44 -7.45
N PRO A 155 3.04 9.35 -8.65
CA PRO A 155 2.05 10.35 -9.06
C PRO A 155 0.91 10.39 -8.03
N VAL A 156 0.49 11.60 -7.68
CA VAL A 156 -0.24 11.95 -6.45
C VAL A 156 -1.19 10.86 -5.93
N ALA A 157 -0.85 10.34 -4.75
CA ALA A 157 -1.57 9.29 -4.07
C ALA A 157 -2.90 9.80 -3.48
N ARG A 158 -4.03 9.32 -4.02
CA ARG A 158 -5.39 9.22 -3.42
C ARG A 158 -6.08 10.46 -2.81
N TRP A 159 -5.40 11.41 -2.18
CA TRP A 159 -6.05 12.53 -1.46
C TRP A 159 -6.74 13.50 -2.43
N ASP A 160 -6.07 13.84 -3.53
CA ASP A 160 -6.64 14.69 -4.58
C ASP A 160 -7.83 14.05 -5.31
N ILE A 161 -7.93 12.73 -5.34
CA ILE A 161 -9.06 12.03 -5.98
C ILE A 161 -10.31 12.12 -5.10
N GLU A 162 -10.17 12.12 -3.77
CA GLU A 162 -11.31 12.29 -2.86
C GLU A 162 -11.74 13.77 -2.80
N ASP A 163 -10.80 14.71 -2.81
CA ASP A 163 -11.07 16.15 -2.91
C ASP A 163 -11.70 16.52 -4.28
N GLN A 164 -11.21 15.95 -5.39
CA GLN A 164 -11.84 16.11 -6.71
C GLN A 164 -13.17 15.36 -6.86
N LYS A 165 -13.40 14.25 -6.15
CA LYS A 165 -14.74 13.60 -6.11
C LYS A 165 -15.74 14.37 -5.26
N ALA A 166 -15.28 15.05 -4.20
CA ALA A 166 -16.09 15.96 -3.41
C ALA A 166 -16.48 17.19 -4.25
N LYS A 167 -15.51 17.78 -4.97
CA LYS A 167 -15.74 18.90 -5.90
C LYS A 167 -16.55 18.50 -7.15
N GLY A 168 -16.33 17.30 -7.68
CA GLY A 168 -17.01 16.76 -8.87
C GLY A 168 -18.44 16.26 -8.65
N LYS A 169 -18.89 16.05 -7.40
CA LYS A 169 -20.31 15.79 -7.10
C LYS A 169 -21.19 17.04 -7.26
N SER A 170 -20.63 18.23 -7.03
CA SER A 170 -21.31 19.51 -7.29
C SER A 170 -21.45 19.79 -8.80
N ALA A 171 -20.42 19.44 -9.58
CA ALA A 171 -20.38 19.66 -11.03
C ALA A 171 -21.14 18.59 -11.86
N ARG A 172 -21.67 17.54 -11.24
CA ARG A 172 -22.25 16.39 -11.97
C ARG A 172 -23.68 16.59 -12.47
N LEU A 173 -24.19 17.82 -12.35
CA LEU A 173 -25.42 18.25 -13.01
C LEU A 173 -25.08 19.10 -14.24
N LYS A 174 -24.24 18.59 -15.15
CA LYS A 174 -24.22 18.97 -16.58
C LYS A 174 -23.20 18.10 -17.35
N LEU A 175 -23.68 17.61 -18.49
CA LEU A 175 -22.97 17.01 -19.62
C LEU A 175 -22.43 15.57 -19.48
N ALA A 176 -23.20 14.68 -20.13
CA ALA A 176 -22.70 13.47 -20.74
C ALA A 176 -21.99 13.82 -22.05
N THR A 177 -20.72 13.46 -22.19
CA THR A 177 -20.08 13.16 -23.47
C THR A 177 -18.87 12.27 -23.23
N HIS A 178 -18.72 11.29 -24.12
CA HIS A 178 -17.69 10.26 -24.15
C HIS A 178 -16.28 10.84 -24.12
N THR A 179 -15.44 10.36 -23.20
CA THR A 179 -13.99 10.23 -23.40
C THR A 179 -13.45 9.03 -22.63
N ASN A 180 -12.56 8.30 -23.30
CA ASN A 180 -11.89 7.08 -22.85
C ASN A 180 -11.21 7.25 -21.48
N ARG A 181 -11.58 6.40 -20.53
CA ARG A 181 -10.88 6.27 -19.23
C ARG A 181 -9.74 5.25 -19.33
N SER A 182 -8.71 5.56 -20.11
CA SER A 182 -7.41 4.90 -20.04
C SER A 182 -6.49 5.75 -19.16
N GLY A 183 -6.23 5.34 -17.91
CA GLY A 183 -5.34 6.10 -17.02
C GLY A 183 -5.48 5.87 -15.51
N ARG A 184 -6.15 4.79 -15.07
CA ARG A 184 -6.13 4.39 -13.64
C ARG A 184 -5.18 3.21 -13.46
N VAL A 185 -3.87 3.48 -13.39
CA VAL A 185 -2.92 2.49 -12.87
C VAL A 185 -3.17 2.39 -11.36
N GLY A 186 -3.98 1.41 -10.99
CA GLY A 186 -4.52 1.27 -9.65
C GLY A 186 -3.48 0.81 -8.64
N LEU A 187 -2.85 1.76 -7.92
CA LEU A 187 -2.21 1.49 -6.61
C LEU A 187 -3.15 0.71 -5.66
N GLN A 188 -4.46 0.76 -5.89
CA GLN A 188 -5.50 0.16 -5.05
C GLN A 188 -5.61 -1.36 -5.19
N GLY A 189 -5.29 -1.94 -6.36
CA GLY A 189 -5.42 -3.38 -6.60
C GLY A 189 -4.37 -4.18 -5.83
N ASN A 190 -3.12 -3.71 -5.88
CA ASN A 190 -1.98 -4.37 -5.23
C ASN A 190 -2.11 -4.36 -3.71
N LYS A 191 -2.55 -3.23 -3.14
CA LYS A 191 -2.77 -3.10 -1.69
C LYS A 191 -3.91 -3.99 -1.20
N LEU A 192 -5.04 -4.03 -1.90
CA LEU A 192 -6.17 -4.89 -1.49
C LEU A 192 -5.78 -6.37 -1.52
N ALA A 193 -5.07 -6.81 -2.56
CA ALA A 193 -4.59 -8.18 -2.63
C ALA A 193 -3.64 -8.49 -1.46
N TRP A 194 -2.69 -7.60 -1.16
CA TRP A 194 -1.80 -7.75 -0.01
C TRP A 194 -2.54 -7.79 1.32
N ASP A 195 -3.46 -6.86 1.55
CA ASP A 195 -4.25 -6.82 2.79
C ASP A 195 -5.12 -8.09 2.94
N ARG A 196 -5.61 -8.68 1.84
CA ARG A 196 -6.32 -9.97 1.86
C ARG A 196 -5.41 -11.15 2.17
N LEU A 197 -4.17 -11.16 1.67
CA LEU A 197 -3.17 -12.15 2.08
C LEU A 197 -2.94 -12.07 3.59
N GLU A 198 -2.76 -10.87 4.14
CA GLU A 198 -2.56 -10.68 5.57
C GLU A 198 -3.81 -11.07 6.39
N ASP A 199 -5.02 -10.80 5.89
CA ASP A 199 -6.25 -11.29 6.52
C ASP A 199 -6.31 -12.82 6.57
N LEU A 200 -5.92 -13.53 5.50
CA LEU A 200 -5.89 -14.99 5.51
C LEU A 200 -4.84 -15.52 6.50
N ARG A 201 -3.66 -14.89 6.58
CA ARG A 201 -2.64 -15.27 7.58
C ARG A 201 -3.14 -15.00 9.00
N LYS A 202 -3.84 -13.89 9.21
CA LYS A 202 -4.47 -13.56 10.50
C LYS A 202 -5.54 -14.58 10.86
N LEU A 203 -6.36 -15.02 9.90
CA LEU A 203 -7.36 -16.06 10.10
C LEU A 203 -6.73 -17.37 10.58
N VAL A 204 -5.64 -17.81 9.94
CA VAL A 204 -4.87 -18.99 10.38
C VAL A 204 -4.35 -18.82 11.81
N GLN A 205 -3.84 -17.63 12.15
CA GLN A 205 -3.39 -17.34 13.51
C GLN A 205 -4.53 -17.44 14.53
N LEU A 206 -5.70 -16.88 14.23
CA LEU A 206 -6.86 -16.90 15.12
C LEU A 206 -7.37 -18.33 15.37
N ARG A 207 -7.25 -19.20 14.38
CA ARG A 207 -7.67 -20.61 14.45
C ARG A 207 -6.59 -21.54 15.03
N GLY A 208 -5.40 -21.03 15.33
CA GLY A 208 -4.27 -21.84 15.81
C GLY A 208 -3.66 -22.75 14.75
N GLY A 209 -3.91 -22.50 13.46
CA GLY A 209 -3.44 -23.33 12.36
C GLY A 209 -4.48 -23.49 11.24
N VAL A 210 -4.15 -24.30 10.24
CA VAL A 210 -5.07 -24.65 9.15
C VAL A 210 -5.62 -26.06 9.37
N PRO A 211 -6.96 -26.24 9.39
CA PRO A 211 -7.58 -27.56 9.47
C PRO A 211 -7.11 -28.52 8.37
N GLU A 212 -7.13 -29.81 8.67
CA GLU A 212 -6.89 -30.84 7.65
C GLU A 212 -7.95 -30.76 6.55
N GLY A 213 -7.53 -30.94 5.29
CA GLY A 213 -8.37 -30.72 4.10
C GLY A 213 -8.45 -29.27 3.61
N GLU A 214 -8.13 -28.27 4.44
CA GLU A 214 -8.18 -26.84 4.05
C GLU A 214 -6.81 -26.26 3.65
N ARG A 215 -5.74 -27.06 3.71
CA ARG A 215 -4.36 -26.59 3.46
C ARG A 215 -4.17 -26.09 2.03
N MET A 216 -4.66 -26.84 1.04
CA MET A 216 -4.51 -26.46 -0.37
C MET A 216 -5.30 -25.18 -0.70
N ILE A 217 -6.53 -25.05 -0.21
CA ILE A 217 -7.33 -23.85 -0.47
C ILE A 217 -6.72 -22.60 0.20
N ASN A 218 -6.14 -22.76 1.39
CA ASN A 218 -5.34 -21.69 2.02
C ASN A 218 -4.12 -21.31 1.18
N LEU A 219 -3.31 -22.30 0.79
CA LEU A 219 -2.12 -22.08 -0.03
C LEU A 219 -2.47 -21.39 -1.35
N PHE A 220 -3.49 -21.89 -2.05
CA PHE A 220 -3.96 -21.35 -3.31
C PHE A 220 -4.35 -19.88 -3.20
N TRP A 221 -5.20 -19.52 -2.24
CA TRP A 221 -5.68 -18.15 -2.10
C TRP A 221 -4.58 -17.19 -1.61
N GLN A 222 -3.75 -17.62 -0.66
CA GLN A 222 -2.61 -16.82 -0.21
C GLN A 222 -1.62 -16.56 -1.36
N LEU A 223 -1.31 -17.58 -2.16
CA LEU A 223 -0.41 -17.46 -3.31
C LEU A 223 -1.02 -16.60 -4.43
N ASN A 224 -2.32 -16.76 -4.72
CA ASN A 224 -3.02 -15.91 -5.69
C ASN A 224 -2.99 -14.43 -5.28
N PHE A 225 -3.20 -14.12 -4.00
CA PHE A 225 -3.11 -12.75 -3.50
C PHE A 225 -1.69 -12.21 -3.46
N LEU A 226 -0.70 -13.06 -3.16
CA LEU A 226 0.71 -12.70 -3.25
C LEU A 226 1.09 -12.30 -4.69
N LEU A 227 0.66 -13.07 -5.69
CA LEU A 227 0.85 -12.76 -7.11
C LEU A 227 0.11 -11.49 -7.54
N LEU A 228 -1.18 -11.35 -7.17
CA LEU A 228 -1.99 -10.18 -7.48
C LEU A 228 -1.42 -8.89 -6.88
N SER A 229 -0.79 -8.97 -5.70
CA SER A 229 -0.15 -7.82 -5.06
C SER A 229 1.07 -7.29 -5.84
N GLY A 230 1.62 -8.10 -6.76
CA GLY A 230 2.85 -7.81 -7.47
C GLY A 230 4.11 -7.98 -6.62
N ALA A 231 4.00 -8.59 -5.43
CA ALA A 231 5.13 -8.89 -4.55
C ALA A 231 5.98 -10.07 -5.05
N THR A 232 5.44 -10.89 -5.96
CA THR A 232 6.14 -11.97 -6.66
C THR A 232 5.68 -12.10 -8.10
N ASN A 233 6.23 -13.05 -8.85
CA ASN A 233 5.91 -13.33 -10.24
C ASN A 233 5.85 -14.85 -10.51
N ALA A 234 5.40 -15.24 -11.70
CA ALA A 234 5.25 -16.64 -12.11
C ALA A 234 6.55 -17.45 -11.94
N ASN A 235 7.72 -16.88 -12.31
CA ASN A 235 9.01 -17.59 -12.22
C ASN A 235 9.37 -17.96 -10.78
N LEU A 236 8.96 -17.15 -9.80
CA LEU A 236 9.24 -17.38 -8.38
C LEU A 236 8.09 -18.09 -7.65
N MET A 237 6.95 -18.30 -8.31
CA MET A 237 5.70 -18.76 -7.70
C MET A 237 5.85 -20.06 -6.91
N TYR A 238 6.48 -21.09 -7.48
CA TYR A 238 6.61 -22.39 -6.81
C TYR A 238 7.53 -22.33 -5.59
N HIS A 239 8.51 -21.44 -5.59
CA HIS A 239 9.33 -21.22 -4.41
C HIS A 239 8.58 -20.49 -3.30
N GLU A 240 7.77 -19.49 -3.64
CA GLU A 240 6.89 -18.82 -2.68
C GLU A 240 5.82 -19.81 -2.15
N ALA A 241 5.29 -20.68 -3.02
CA ALA A 241 4.36 -21.73 -2.63
C ALA A 241 4.97 -22.71 -1.62
N ALA A 242 6.22 -23.16 -1.84
CA ALA A 242 6.92 -24.02 -0.89
C ALA A 242 7.15 -23.33 0.47
N ALA A 243 7.45 -22.03 0.47
CA ALA A 243 7.61 -21.26 1.70
C ALA A 243 6.27 -21.07 2.44
N LEU A 244 5.18 -20.77 1.72
CA LEU A 244 3.83 -20.67 2.28
C LEU A 244 3.35 -22.02 2.83
N ALA A 245 3.58 -23.12 2.11
CA ALA A 245 3.18 -24.46 2.54
C ALA A 245 3.81 -24.83 3.89
N LYS A 246 5.10 -24.55 4.07
CA LYS A 246 5.81 -24.75 5.35
C LYS A 246 5.26 -23.90 6.50
N GLN A 247 4.74 -22.70 6.21
CA GLN A 247 4.08 -21.87 7.22
C GLN A 247 2.70 -22.41 7.60
N ILE A 248 1.97 -22.97 6.62
CA ILE A 248 0.65 -23.57 6.84
C ILE A 248 0.79 -24.83 7.70
N ASN A 249 1.73 -25.70 7.34
CA ASN A 249 2.09 -26.90 8.10
C ASN A 249 3.52 -27.33 7.69
N PRO A 250 4.48 -27.38 8.64
CA PRO A 250 5.87 -27.73 8.35
C PRO A 250 6.07 -29.10 7.69
N ASP A 251 5.22 -30.08 8.03
CA ASP A 251 5.31 -31.47 7.58
C ASP A 251 4.49 -31.73 6.31
N TRP A 252 3.84 -30.70 5.77
CA TRP A 252 2.95 -30.87 4.64
C TRP A 252 3.70 -30.89 3.31
N ASN A 253 3.63 -32.04 2.64
CA ASN A 253 4.07 -32.23 1.28
C ASN A 253 2.87 -32.11 0.32
N TYR A 254 2.77 -30.98 -0.39
CA TYR A 254 1.69 -30.74 -1.35
C TYR A 254 2.13 -31.09 -2.78
N ARG A 255 1.17 -31.47 -3.64
CA ARG A 255 1.47 -31.75 -5.04
C ARG A 255 1.52 -30.46 -5.85
N THR A 256 2.67 -30.14 -6.42
CA THR A 256 2.89 -28.94 -7.24
C THR A 256 1.92 -28.85 -8.43
N ALA A 257 1.50 -30.00 -8.98
CA ALA A 257 0.53 -30.08 -10.07
C ALA A 257 -0.82 -29.40 -9.76
N GLU A 258 -1.22 -29.33 -8.48
CA GLU A 258 -2.45 -28.66 -8.04
C GLU A 258 -2.40 -27.14 -8.24
N LEU A 259 -1.21 -26.56 -8.41
CA LEU A 259 -1.00 -25.14 -8.65
C LEU A 259 -0.79 -24.79 -10.14
N SER A 260 -0.79 -25.78 -11.05
CA SER A 260 -0.53 -25.58 -12.48
C SER A 260 -1.46 -24.55 -13.13
N THR A 261 -2.76 -24.63 -12.85
CA THR A 261 -3.76 -23.65 -13.36
C THR A 261 -3.47 -22.24 -12.85
N LEU A 262 -3.08 -22.10 -11.59
CA LEU A 262 -2.73 -20.80 -11.02
C LEU A 262 -1.42 -20.27 -11.65
N TYR A 263 -0.47 -21.15 -11.95
CA TYR A 263 0.78 -20.80 -12.62
C TYR A 263 0.58 -20.30 -14.04
N GLU A 264 -0.26 -20.96 -14.83
CA GLU A 264 -0.59 -20.46 -16.18
C GLU A 264 -1.31 -19.11 -16.12
N LYS A 265 -2.24 -18.93 -15.18
CA LYS A 265 -2.86 -17.62 -14.92
C LYS A 265 -1.85 -16.56 -14.47
N ALA A 266 -0.85 -16.93 -13.68
CA ALA A 266 0.21 -16.03 -13.25
C ALA A 266 1.06 -15.56 -14.44
N LYS A 267 1.41 -16.46 -15.37
CA LYS A 267 2.10 -16.09 -16.62
C LYS A 267 1.31 -15.10 -17.45
N THR A 268 0.03 -15.39 -17.70
CA THR A 268 -0.89 -14.49 -18.42
C THR A 268 -0.98 -13.12 -17.74
N TYR A 269 -1.10 -13.10 -16.41
CA TYR A 269 -1.13 -11.86 -15.64
C TYR A 269 0.20 -11.09 -15.71
N ASN A 270 1.35 -11.76 -15.61
CA ASN A 270 2.66 -11.12 -15.73
C ASN A 270 2.92 -10.57 -17.13
N ALA A 271 2.33 -11.17 -18.17
CA ALA A 271 2.34 -10.63 -19.53
C ALA A 271 1.41 -9.41 -19.72
N GLY A 272 0.68 -8.98 -18.69
CA GLY A 272 -0.24 -7.84 -18.75
C GLY A 272 -1.57 -8.14 -19.46
N GLN A 273 -1.88 -9.42 -19.70
CA GLN A 273 -3.11 -9.82 -20.38
C GLN A 273 -4.29 -9.83 -19.39
N ASN A 274 -5.44 -9.35 -19.88
CA ASN A 274 -6.72 -9.43 -19.18
C ASN A 274 -7.57 -10.56 -19.75
N ILE A 275 -8.50 -11.06 -18.94
CA ILE A 275 -9.53 -12.00 -19.35
C ILE A 275 -10.88 -11.30 -19.38
N GLU A 276 -11.68 -11.58 -20.40
CA GLU A 276 -13.06 -11.12 -20.47
C GLU A 276 -13.98 -12.12 -19.78
N PHE A 277 -14.81 -11.62 -18.88
CA PHE A 277 -15.83 -12.41 -18.19
C PHE A 277 -17.08 -11.57 -17.99
N ASN A 278 -18.23 -12.05 -18.46
CA ASN A 278 -19.51 -11.32 -18.42
C ASN A 278 -19.42 -9.88 -18.96
N GLY A 279 -18.76 -9.70 -20.10
CA GLY A 279 -18.59 -8.40 -20.77
C GLY A 279 -17.69 -7.41 -20.00
N LYS A 280 -16.89 -7.89 -19.04
CA LYS A 280 -15.96 -7.08 -18.25
C LYS A 280 -14.56 -7.67 -18.29
N GLN A 281 -13.58 -6.78 -18.34
CA GLN A 281 -12.17 -7.13 -18.32
C GLN A 281 -11.68 -7.29 -16.88
N TYR A 282 -11.02 -8.41 -16.60
CA TYR A 282 -10.43 -8.75 -15.31
C TYR A 282 -8.96 -9.12 -15.48
N PRO A 283 -8.12 -8.97 -14.44
CA PRO A 283 -6.84 -9.65 -14.37
C PRO A 283 -6.99 -11.15 -14.61
N ALA A 284 -6.00 -11.80 -15.21
CA ALA A 284 -6.05 -13.25 -15.45
C ALA A 284 -6.10 -14.10 -14.16
N LEU A 285 -5.54 -13.56 -13.06
CA LEU A 285 -5.60 -14.12 -11.71
C LEU A 285 -6.99 -13.98 -11.07
N TYR A 286 -7.24 -14.75 -10.01
CA TYR A 286 -8.56 -14.79 -9.39
C TYR A 286 -8.83 -13.56 -8.51
N THR A 287 -9.87 -12.79 -8.83
CA THR A 287 -10.31 -11.61 -8.06
C THR A 287 -11.65 -11.86 -7.36
N PRO A 288 -11.70 -12.61 -6.24
CA PRO A 288 -12.95 -12.99 -5.60
C PRO A 288 -13.63 -11.80 -4.90
N ARG A 289 -14.95 -11.92 -4.75
CA ARG A 289 -15.75 -11.06 -3.86
C ARG A 289 -15.51 -11.47 -2.41
N ASN A 290 -15.76 -10.55 -1.47
CA ASN A 290 -15.66 -10.87 -0.03
C ASN A 290 -16.58 -12.03 0.34
N ASP A 291 -17.83 -12.02 -0.15
CA ASP A 291 -18.79 -13.10 0.11
C ASP A 291 -18.26 -14.48 -0.32
N THR A 292 -17.50 -14.55 -1.43
CA THR A 292 -16.84 -15.78 -1.87
C THR A 292 -15.82 -16.25 -0.83
N LEU A 293 -14.92 -15.37 -0.38
CA LEU A 293 -13.89 -15.73 0.61
C LEU A 293 -14.49 -16.09 1.97
N ILE A 294 -15.49 -15.34 2.43
CA ILE A 294 -16.20 -15.59 3.69
C ILE A 294 -16.84 -16.98 3.66
N ASN A 295 -17.53 -17.32 2.57
CA ASN A 295 -18.15 -18.65 2.42
C ASN A 295 -17.11 -19.75 2.27
N THR A 296 -16.06 -19.54 1.47
CA THR A 296 -14.99 -20.51 1.24
C THR A 296 -14.27 -20.89 2.53
N PHE A 297 -13.92 -19.90 3.35
CA PHE A 297 -13.20 -20.13 4.61
C PHE A 297 -14.12 -20.22 5.83
N ARG A 298 -15.44 -20.17 5.62
CA ARG A 298 -16.49 -20.18 6.66
C ARG A 298 -16.15 -19.18 7.79
N ILE A 299 -15.82 -17.95 7.41
CA ILE A 299 -15.35 -16.92 8.34
C ILE A 299 -16.51 -16.44 9.20
N THR A 300 -16.35 -16.52 10.52
CA THR A 300 -17.39 -16.09 11.46
C THR A 300 -17.44 -14.56 11.58
N ASP A 301 -18.52 -14.03 12.15
CA ASP A 301 -18.63 -12.57 12.38
C ASP A 301 -17.57 -12.07 13.39
N ASP A 302 -17.22 -12.90 14.39
CA ASP A 302 -16.17 -12.59 15.36
C ASP A 302 -14.78 -12.55 14.71
N GLU A 303 -14.51 -13.47 13.77
CA GLU A 303 -13.28 -13.45 12.99
C GLU A 303 -13.25 -12.22 12.08
N GLN A 304 -14.34 -11.92 11.37
CA GLN A 304 -14.45 -10.73 10.51
C GLN A 304 -14.14 -9.43 11.28
N ALA A 305 -14.57 -9.32 12.54
CA ALA A 305 -14.30 -8.16 13.41
C ALA A 305 -12.79 -7.90 13.59
N GLN A 306 -11.95 -8.93 13.43
CA GLN A 306 -10.49 -8.84 13.56
C GLN A 306 -9.75 -8.75 12.21
N LEU A 307 -10.46 -8.96 11.09
CA LEU A 307 -9.92 -8.84 9.74
C LEU A 307 -10.06 -7.41 9.21
N LYS A 308 -9.17 -7.03 8.28
CA LYS A 308 -9.09 -5.69 7.70
C LYS A 308 -10.01 -5.51 6.49
N THR A 309 -10.06 -6.50 5.60
CA THR A 309 -10.68 -6.39 4.28
C THR A 309 -11.69 -7.49 3.96
N ILE A 310 -11.48 -8.73 4.42
CA ILE A 310 -12.40 -9.86 4.21
C ILE A 310 -13.54 -9.77 5.24
N ILE A 311 -14.43 -8.81 5.02
CA ILE A 311 -15.57 -8.51 5.89
C ILE A 311 -16.87 -8.45 5.08
N SER A 312 -17.98 -8.79 5.73
CA SER A 312 -19.31 -8.69 5.16
C SER A 312 -19.72 -7.23 4.95
N LYS A 313 -20.77 -7.03 4.14
CA LYS A 313 -21.36 -5.70 3.94
C LYS A 313 -21.91 -5.12 5.25
N ASN A 314 -22.40 -5.95 6.14
CA ASN A 314 -22.95 -5.51 7.44
C ASN A 314 -21.83 -5.00 8.35
N GLU A 315 -20.73 -5.75 8.46
CA GLU A 315 -19.57 -5.34 9.25
C GLU A 315 -18.93 -4.06 8.69
N SER A 316 -18.80 -3.95 7.37
CA SER A 316 -18.33 -2.72 6.70
C SER A 316 -19.19 -1.50 7.04
N ARG A 317 -20.53 -1.64 7.03
CA ARG A 317 -21.47 -0.57 7.40
C ARG A 317 -21.36 -0.22 8.88
N SER A 318 -21.18 -1.22 9.76
CA SER A 318 -20.99 -1.02 11.19
C SER A 318 -19.76 -0.18 11.48
N ARG A 319 -18.62 -0.52 10.87
CA ARG A 319 -17.36 0.24 11.00
C ARG A 319 -17.47 1.66 10.46
N ASP A 320 -18.11 1.85 9.30
CA ASP A 320 -18.31 3.20 8.73
C ASP A 320 -19.19 4.07 9.65
N LYS A 321 -20.24 3.49 10.23
CA LYS A 321 -21.10 4.17 11.22
C LYS A 321 -20.29 4.59 12.45
N LYS A 322 -19.47 3.69 13.00
CA LYS A 322 -18.61 3.97 14.16
C LYS A 322 -17.60 5.08 13.85
N ARG A 323 -16.88 4.98 12.74
CA ARG A 323 -15.91 5.99 12.30
C ARG A 323 -16.57 7.37 12.10
N LYS A 324 -17.73 7.43 11.46
CA LYS A 324 -18.47 8.70 11.28
C LYS A 324 -18.92 9.29 12.60
N LEU A 325 -19.34 8.44 13.55
CA LEU A 325 -19.73 8.89 14.88
C LEU A 325 -18.53 9.44 15.66
N GLU A 326 -17.38 8.77 15.61
CA GLU A 326 -16.12 9.26 16.19
C GLU A 326 -15.67 10.57 15.56
N GLN A 327 -15.68 10.66 14.22
CA GLN A 327 -15.34 11.89 13.50
C GLN A 327 -16.26 13.06 13.91
N ARG A 328 -17.55 12.80 14.04
CA ARG A 328 -18.51 13.81 14.51
C ARG A 328 -18.23 14.25 15.94
N ARG A 329 -17.90 13.32 16.84
CA ARG A 329 -17.51 13.63 18.23
C ARG A 329 -16.23 14.47 18.27
N SER A 330 -15.20 14.11 17.50
CA SER A 330 -13.96 14.89 17.44
C SER A 330 -14.15 16.29 16.83
N SER A 331 -15.13 16.45 15.94
CA SER A 331 -15.51 17.75 15.38
C SER A 331 -16.47 18.55 16.27
N GLY A 332 -16.62 18.20 17.55
CA GLY A 332 -17.38 18.99 18.54
C GLY A 332 -18.89 18.74 18.54
N MET A 333 -19.38 17.62 18.00
CA MET A 333 -20.78 17.23 18.12
C MET A 333 -21.13 17.06 19.60
N GLN A 334 -21.93 17.99 20.14
CA GLN A 334 -22.52 17.87 21.47
C GLN A 334 -23.23 16.52 21.60
N SER A 335 -22.96 15.83 22.71
CA SER A 335 -23.67 14.61 23.04
C SER A 335 -25.17 14.88 23.14
N ARG A 336 -26.01 13.86 22.93
CA ARG A 336 -27.46 14.01 23.10
C ARG A 336 -27.83 14.52 24.50
N ALA A 337 -27.10 14.08 25.53
CA ALA A 337 -27.27 14.56 26.89
C ALA A 337 -26.91 16.04 27.05
N GLU A 338 -25.83 16.52 26.43
CA GLU A 338 -25.49 17.96 26.42
C GLU A 338 -26.50 18.78 25.62
N TYR A 339 -26.98 18.25 24.50
CA TYR A 339 -28.04 18.89 23.71
C TYR A 339 -29.34 19.01 24.52
N GLU A 340 -29.76 17.94 25.19
CA GLU A 340 -30.96 17.91 26.04
C GLU A 340 -30.80 18.82 27.26
N LYS A 341 -29.62 18.83 27.91
CA LYS A 341 -29.30 19.76 29.01
C LYS A 341 -29.30 21.22 28.55
N ASN A 342 -28.73 21.53 27.40
CA ASN A 342 -28.76 22.87 26.81
C ASN A 342 -30.18 23.29 26.44
N ALA A 343 -30.99 22.37 25.91
CA ALA A 343 -32.40 22.63 25.62
C ALA A 343 -33.21 22.88 26.90
N GLN A 344 -32.98 22.11 27.97
CA GLN A 344 -33.61 22.33 29.28
C GLN A 344 -33.19 23.65 29.91
N ASN A 345 -31.90 24.00 29.89
CA ASN A 345 -31.42 25.28 30.41
C ASN A 345 -32.06 26.47 29.67
N LYS A 346 -32.13 26.38 28.33
CA LYS A 346 -32.84 27.39 27.51
C LYS A 346 -34.33 27.45 27.84
N ARG A 347 -34.96 26.31 28.13
CA ARG A 347 -36.36 26.26 28.57
C ARG A 347 -36.57 26.98 29.90
N ILE A 348 -35.74 26.67 30.90
CA ILE A 348 -35.79 27.29 32.23
C ILE A 348 -35.57 28.80 32.13
N GLN A 349 -34.58 29.23 31.32
CA GLN A 349 -34.32 30.65 31.08
C GLN A 349 -35.51 31.35 30.41
N ALA A 350 -36.12 30.74 29.39
CA ALA A 350 -37.31 31.30 28.74
C ALA A 350 -38.49 31.45 29.72
N ILE A 351 -38.72 30.45 30.59
CA ILE A 351 -39.75 30.51 31.63
C ILE A 351 -39.45 31.65 32.63
N ARG A 352 -38.19 31.78 33.07
CA ARG A 352 -37.76 32.83 34.00
C ARG A 352 -37.97 34.23 33.43
N LEU A 353 -37.54 34.47 32.20
CA LEU A 353 -37.73 35.76 31.52
C LEU A 353 -39.21 36.06 31.31
N ARG A 354 -40.02 35.03 31.03
CA ARG A 354 -41.48 35.18 30.93
C ARG A 354 -42.12 35.56 32.25
N ALA A 355 -41.68 34.97 33.37
CA ALA A 355 -42.16 35.32 34.71
C ALA A 355 -41.77 36.75 35.14
N GLN A 356 -40.69 37.30 34.61
CA GLN A 356 -40.29 38.70 34.77
C GLN A 356 -41.10 39.69 33.93
N GLY A 357 -42.14 39.22 33.23
CA GLY A 357 -43.05 40.07 32.45
C GLY A 357 -42.62 40.33 31.01
N MET A 358 -41.50 39.76 30.54
CA MET A 358 -41.07 39.95 29.14
C MET A 358 -42.05 39.30 28.14
N THR A 359 -42.27 40.00 27.02
CA THR A 359 -43.04 39.46 25.88
C THR A 359 -42.26 38.41 25.12
N ILE A 360 -42.95 37.51 24.41
CA ILE A 360 -42.31 36.46 23.57
C ILE A 360 -41.31 37.07 22.56
N ARG A 361 -41.57 38.28 22.05
CA ARG A 361 -40.64 38.97 21.13
C ARG A 361 -39.36 39.42 21.84
N GLN A 362 -39.46 39.94 23.07
CA GLN A 362 -38.31 40.36 23.85
C GLN A 362 -37.44 39.15 24.24
N ILE A 363 -38.05 38.05 24.68
CA ILE A 363 -37.33 36.80 25.02
C ILE A 363 -36.62 36.22 23.80
N ALA A 364 -37.27 36.20 22.64
CA ALA A 364 -36.68 35.74 21.39
C ALA A 364 -35.44 36.57 20.99
N SER A 365 -35.51 37.88 21.18
CA SER A 365 -34.40 38.81 20.91
C SER A 365 -33.25 38.62 21.91
N ASP A 366 -33.57 38.51 23.21
CA ASP A 366 -32.60 38.36 24.30
C ASP A 366 -31.84 37.02 24.20
N MET A 367 -32.56 35.94 23.95
CA MET A 367 -31.99 34.60 23.81
C MET A 367 -31.47 34.29 22.40
N GLN A 368 -31.59 35.23 21.45
CA GLN A 368 -31.22 35.07 20.03
C GLN A 368 -31.80 33.79 19.38
N ILE A 369 -33.08 33.50 19.65
CA ILE A 369 -33.79 32.35 19.09
C ILE A 369 -35.11 32.76 18.45
N SER A 370 -35.69 31.90 17.63
CA SER A 370 -36.96 32.21 16.94
C SER A 370 -38.15 32.27 17.91
N LYS A 371 -39.17 33.08 17.57
CA LYS A 371 -40.41 33.22 18.37
C LYS A 371 -41.14 31.87 18.56
N SER A 372 -41.13 31.02 17.53
CA SER A 372 -41.72 29.68 17.57
C SER A 372 -40.96 28.75 18.53
N GLN A 373 -39.64 28.89 18.63
CA GLN A 373 -38.83 28.13 19.57
C GLN A 373 -39.07 28.56 21.01
N VAL A 374 -39.24 29.87 21.27
CA VAL A 374 -39.65 30.37 22.60
C VAL A 374 -41.03 29.84 22.98
N GLN A 375 -42.00 29.86 22.07
CA GLN A 375 -43.34 29.30 22.32
C GLN A 375 -43.27 27.82 22.69
N ARG A 376 -42.45 27.03 21.99
CA ARG A 376 -42.25 25.60 22.31
C ARG A 376 -41.61 25.37 23.68
N TYR A 377 -40.78 26.29 24.17
CA TYR A 377 -40.20 26.20 25.52
C TYR A 377 -41.21 26.56 26.64
N LEU A 378 -42.23 27.36 26.32
CA LEU A 378 -43.24 27.84 27.27
C LEU A 378 -44.52 26.99 27.31
N LEU A 379 -44.71 26.08 26.35
CA LEU A 379 -45.61 24.92 26.46
C LEU A 379 -44.98 23.88 27.39
#